data_AF-A0A086ATW2-F1
#
_entry.id   AF-A0A086ATW2-F1
#
_cell.length_a   1.000
_cell.length_b   1.000
_cell.length_c   1.000
_cell.angle_alpha   90.00
_cell.angle_beta   90.00
_cell.angle_gamma   90.00
#
_symmetry.space_group_name_H-M   'P 1'
#
loop_
_entity.id
_entity.type
_entity.pdbx_description
1 polymer ?
#
loop_
_entity_poly.entity_id
_entity_poly.type
_entity_poly.pdbx_seq_one_letter_code
_entity_poly.pdbx_strand_id
1 'polypeptide(L)'
;MIMNTSFNESANKSITIFTNQLDTCQKTNSLIEYIKTHLKVIEDNLDFGVLDLVKKLNDISSLVNIANLDLTVISKMLYDASNNWEKIFLIKNAYLTIFETFKTYDKHRKFLNDVSTITYPFLKEELWEVNNLIKKFKNKYKYESEMSVIRNNISGHISDNVELYYNTIIKFDANETALMIVSFLEITLNLQNFLTTILLQEQLKKDTEDIIGKARFEMYDLDKKINSLK
;
A
#
# COMPACT_ATOMS: atom_id res chain seq x y z
N MET A 1 -12.82 30.32 3.87
CA MET A 1 -12.45 30.42 2.43
C MET A 1 -11.98 29.03 2.00
N ILE A 2 -12.89 28.20 1.49
CA ILE A 2 -12.56 26.84 1.05
C ILE A 2 -11.94 27.00 -0.35
N MET A 3 -10.65 26.70 -0.50
CA MET A 3 -10.05 26.63 -1.83
C MET A 3 -10.73 25.49 -2.58
N ASN A 4 -11.58 25.81 -3.56
CA ASN A 4 -12.08 24.84 -4.53
C ASN A 4 -10.92 24.50 -5.48
N THR A 5 -10.02 23.62 -5.05
CA THR A 5 -9.04 23.00 -5.95
C THR A 5 -9.79 22.07 -6.89
N SER A 6 -9.46 22.13 -8.19
CA SER A 6 -10.06 21.22 -9.17
C SER A 6 -9.77 19.75 -8.82
N PHE A 7 -10.60 18.82 -9.31
CA PHE A 7 -10.37 17.39 -9.09
C PHE A 7 -8.97 16.97 -9.57
N ASN A 8 -8.57 17.46 -10.75
CA ASN A 8 -7.25 17.18 -11.33
C ASN A 8 -6.10 17.75 -10.51
N GLU A 9 -6.24 18.95 -9.93
CA GLU A 9 -5.24 19.48 -8.99
C GLU A 9 -5.11 18.63 -7.73
N SER A 10 -6.26 18.18 -7.20
CA SER A 10 -6.30 17.35 -6.00
C SER A 10 -5.64 15.99 -6.25
N ALA A 11 -5.97 15.36 -7.39
CA ALA A 11 -5.35 14.12 -7.83
C ALA A 11 -3.84 14.27 -8.05
N ASN A 12 -3.38 15.35 -8.68
CA ASN A 12 -1.94 15.60 -8.88
C ASN A 12 -1.20 15.76 -7.54
N LYS A 13 -1.80 16.44 -6.55
CA LYS A 13 -1.22 16.52 -5.20
C LYS A 13 -1.12 15.15 -4.54
N SER A 14 -2.18 14.35 -4.61
CA SER A 14 -2.19 12.98 -4.09
C SER A 14 -1.14 12.09 -4.76
N ILE A 15 -0.99 12.18 -6.09
CA ILE A 15 0.07 11.48 -6.84
C ILE A 15 1.44 11.83 -6.28
N THR A 16 1.76 13.13 -6.14
CA THR A 16 3.05 13.57 -5.57
C THR A 16 3.25 13.04 -4.15
N ILE A 17 2.23 13.05 -3.31
CA ILE A 17 2.30 12.54 -1.93
C ILE A 17 2.63 11.04 -1.93
N PHE A 18 1.88 10.22 -2.66
CA PHE A 18 2.09 8.78 -2.67
C PHE A 18 3.43 8.39 -3.30
N THR A 19 3.87 9.10 -4.35
CA THR A 19 5.21 8.91 -4.93
C THR A 19 6.30 9.20 -3.90
N ASN A 20 6.23 10.34 -3.20
CA ASN A 20 7.23 10.70 -2.19
C ASN A 20 7.25 9.69 -1.01
N GLN A 21 6.09 9.17 -0.63
CA GLN A 21 5.99 8.13 0.40
C GLN A 21 6.64 6.82 -0.05
N LEU A 22 6.45 6.41 -1.31
CA LEU A 22 7.11 5.23 -1.88
C LEU A 22 8.63 5.39 -1.94
N ASP A 23 9.10 6.54 -2.42
CA ASP A 23 10.53 6.85 -2.44
C ASP A 23 11.11 6.78 -1.03
N THR A 24 10.43 7.36 -0.04
CA THR A 24 10.85 7.31 1.37
C THR A 24 10.93 5.89 1.90
N CYS A 25 9.93 5.04 1.62
CA CYS A 25 9.94 3.64 2.02
C CYS A 25 11.11 2.87 1.37
N GLN A 26 11.33 3.06 0.07
CA GLN A 26 12.40 2.40 -0.69
C GLN A 26 13.79 2.82 -0.18
N LYS A 27 13.99 4.11 0.08
CA LYS A 27 15.22 4.68 0.63
C LYS A 27 15.48 4.13 2.04
N THR A 28 14.46 4.09 2.88
CA THR A 28 14.54 3.56 4.25
C THR A 28 14.90 2.08 4.26
N ASN A 29 14.23 1.28 3.42
CA ASN A 29 14.52 -0.15 3.31
C ASN A 29 15.94 -0.41 2.80
N SER A 30 16.41 0.39 1.83
CA SER A 30 17.79 0.31 1.32
C SER A 30 18.81 0.64 2.41
N LEU A 31 18.53 1.64 3.25
CA LEU A 31 19.38 2.01 4.39
C LEU A 31 19.40 0.89 5.44
N ILE A 32 18.25 0.30 5.77
CA ILE A 32 18.16 -0.82 6.70
C ILE A 32 19.03 -1.99 6.23
N GLU A 33 18.92 -2.40 4.97
CA GLU A 33 19.73 -3.50 4.43
C GLU A 33 21.22 -3.18 4.43
N TYR A 34 21.59 -1.94 4.13
CA TYR A 34 22.97 -1.47 4.21
C TYR A 34 23.52 -1.59 5.64
N ILE A 35 22.80 -1.05 6.63
CA ILE A 35 23.18 -1.12 8.06
C ILE A 35 23.32 -2.57 8.51
N LYS A 36 22.32 -3.42 8.23
CA LYS A 36 22.34 -4.84 8.61
C LYS A 36 23.54 -5.56 8.03
N THR A 37 23.81 -5.37 6.74
CA THR A 37 24.90 -6.06 6.04
C THR A 37 26.27 -5.69 6.64
N HIS A 38 26.48 -4.42 6.99
CA HIS A 38 27.77 -3.95 7.49
C HIS A 38 27.95 -4.23 8.98
N LEU A 39 26.94 -3.92 9.81
CA LEU A 39 27.04 -4.17 11.24
C LEU A 39 27.14 -5.66 11.56
N LYS A 40 26.52 -6.55 10.77
CA LYS A 40 26.66 -8.00 10.98
C LYS A 40 28.10 -8.49 10.80
N VAL A 41 28.90 -7.83 9.95
CA VAL A 41 30.33 -8.15 9.79
C VAL A 41 31.14 -7.75 11.02
N ILE A 42 30.68 -6.74 11.77
CA ILE A 42 31.38 -6.16 12.92
C ILE A 42 30.91 -6.79 14.24
N GLU A 43 29.60 -6.95 14.41
CA GLU A 43 28.94 -7.53 15.59
C GLU A 43 27.99 -8.67 15.17
N ASP A 44 28.50 -9.91 15.08
CA ASP A 44 27.73 -11.07 14.60
C ASP A 44 26.53 -11.44 15.51
N ASN A 45 26.52 -10.96 16.77
CA ASN A 45 25.46 -11.21 17.75
C ASN A 45 24.44 -10.07 17.89
N LEU A 46 24.49 -9.03 17.05
CA LEU A 46 23.53 -7.93 17.13
C LEU A 46 22.13 -8.37 16.63
N ASP A 47 21.10 -8.13 17.44
CA ASP A 47 19.71 -8.40 17.05
C ASP A 47 19.18 -7.26 16.15
N PHE A 48 18.82 -7.61 14.91
CA PHE A 48 18.22 -6.68 13.95
C PHE A 48 16.70 -6.79 13.86
N GLY A 49 16.05 -7.53 14.78
CA GLY A 49 14.61 -7.76 14.77
C GLY A 49 13.77 -6.49 14.69
N VAL A 50 14.24 -5.41 15.32
CA VAL A 50 13.58 -4.09 15.24
C VAL A 50 13.64 -3.49 13.82
N LEU A 51 14.78 -3.60 13.12
CA LEU A 51 14.90 -3.12 11.75
C LEU A 51 14.10 -4.00 10.78
N ASP A 52 14.03 -5.30 11.04
CA ASP A 52 13.19 -6.22 10.27
C ASP A 52 11.70 -5.91 10.43
N LEU A 53 11.26 -5.56 11.65
CA LEU A 53 9.92 -5.07 11.91
C LEU A 53 9.63 -3.79 11.11
N VAL A 54 10.49 -2.77 11.20
CA VAL A 54 10.33 -1.50 10.46
C VAL A 54 10.27 -1.74 8.95
N LYS A 55 11.20 -2.53 8.41
CA LYS A 55 11.21 -2.88 6.98
C LYS A 55 9.91 -3.56 6.56
N LYS A 56 9.41 -4.51 7.36
CA LYS A 56 8.16 -5.21 7.06
C LYS A 56 6.94 -4.29 7.08
N LEU A 57 6.90 -3.33 8.00
CA LEU A 57 5.85 -2.29 8.03
C LEU A 57 5.94 -1.39 6.80
N ASN A 58 7.14 -0.98 6.40
CA ASN A 58 7.37 -0.21 5.17
C ASN A 58 6.96 -0.96 3.90
N ASP A 59 7.21 -2.26 3.83
CA ASP A 59 6.78 -3.09 2.68
C ASP A 59 5.25 -3.08 2.55
N ILE A 60 4.53 -3.17 3.66
CA ILE A 60 3.05 -3.13 3.68
C ILE A 60 2.55 -1.72 3.36
N SER A 61 3.18 -0.68 3.91
CA SER A 61 2.86 0.71 3.56
C SER A 61 3.12 0.98 2.08
N SER A 62 4.18 0.42 1.51
CA SER A 62 4.49 0.55 0.08
C SER A 62 3.42 -0.10 -0.78
N LEU A 63 2.93 -1.30 -0.41
CA LEU A 63 1.79 -1.94 -1.09
C LEU A 63 0.56 -1.01 -1.11
N VAL A 64 0.24 -0.40 0.03
CA VAL A 64 -0.88 0.55 0.14
C VAL A 64 -0.67 1.79 -0.72
N ASN A 65 0.54 2.38 -0.68
CA ASN A 65 0.85 3.59 -1.45
C ASN A 65 0.86 3.34 -2.96
N ILE A 66 1.31 2.16 -3.42
CA ILE A 66 1.20 1.74 -4.83
C ILE A 66 -0.26 1.70 -5.24
N ALA A 67 -1.11 1.03 -4.46
CA ALA A 67 -2.53 0.92 -4.77
C ALA A 67 -3.22 2.29 -4.80
N ASN A 68 -2.93 3.16 -3.83
CA ASN A 68 -3.48 4.51 -3.77
C ASN A 68 -3.00 5.38 -4.94
N LEU A 69 -1.72 5.27 -5.33
CA LEU A 69 -1.15 5.97 -6.47
C LEU A 69 -1.85 5.56 -7.76
N ASP A 70 -1.90 4.26 -8.04
CA ASP A 70 -2.56 3.70 -9.24
C ASP A 70 -4.02 4.12 -9.30
N LEU A 71 -4.77 3.98 -8.21
CA LEU A 71 -6.18 4.36 -8.17
C LEU A 71 -6.39 5.87 -8.31
N THR A 72 -5.46 6.70 -7.84
CA THR A 72 -5.53 8.16 -8.05
C THR A 72 -5.31 8.51 -9.51
N VAL A 73 -4.32 7.89 -10.17
CA VAL A 73 -4.08 8.06 -11.61
C VAL A 73 -5.29 7.57 -12.41
N ILE A 74 -5.81 6.38 -12.10
CA ILE A 74 -7.00 5.82 -12.74
C ILE A 74 -8.20 6.75 -12.57
N SER A 75 -8.44 7.27 -11.37
CA SER A 75 -9.56 8.17 -11.09
C SER A 75 -9.45 9.48 -11.87
N LYS A 76 -8.23 10.05 -11.92
CA LYS A 76 -7.92 11.24 -12.73
C LYS A 76 -8.24 11.00 -14.21
N MET A 77 -7.71 9.91 -14.78
CA MET A 77 -7.95 9.58 -16.18
C MET A 77 -9.41 9.24 -16.46
N LEU A 78 -10.13 8.63 -15.50
CA LEU A 78 -11.53 8.26 -15.67
C LEU A 78 -12.43 9.49 -15.70
N TYR A 79 -12.08 10.52 -14.92
CA TYR A 79 -12.74 11.82 -14.95
C TYR A 79 -12.59 12.53 -16.30
N ASP A 80 -11.40 12.43 -16.91
CA ASP A 80 -11.10 13.06 -18.20
C ASP A 80 -11.49 12.18 -19.42
N ALA A 81 -11.93 10.93 -19.21
CA ALA A 81 -12.16 9.95 -20.27
C ALA A 81 -13.31 10.35 -21.21
N SER A 82 -13.00 10.45 -22.50
CA SER A 82 -13.87 10.97 -23.54
C SER A 82 -14.78 9.90 -24.15
N ASN A 83 -14.32 8.64 -24.16
CA ASN A 83 -15.02 7.54 -24.80
C ASN A 83 -15.15 6.31 -23.89
N ASN A 84 -16.04 5.40 -24.26
CA ASN A 84 -16.35 4.22 -23.44
C ASN A 84 -15.18 3.23 -23.34
N TRP A 85 -14.31 3.15 -24.35
CA TRP A 85 -13.17 2.24 -24.31
C TRP A 85 -12.08 2.69 -23.33
N GLU A 86 -11.82 4.00 -23.27
CA GLU A 86 -10.96 4.59 -22.22
C GLU A 86 -11.51 4.27 -20.83
N LYS A 87 -12.82 4.47 -20.63
CA LYS A 87 -13.49 4.14 -19.36
C LYS A 87 -13.37 2.66 -19.02
N ILE A 88 -13.65 1.76 -19.97
CA ILE A 88 -13.53 0.31 -19.77
C ILE A 88 -12.10 -0.06 -19.40
N PHE A 89 -11.09 0.46 -20.11
CA PHE A 89 -9.68 0.20 -19.81
C PHE A 89 -9.32 0.61 -18.38
N LEU A 90 -9.75 1.81 -17.96
CA LEU A 90 -9.48 2.34 -16.63
C LEU A 90 -10.22 1.55 -15.53
N ILE A 91 -11.48 1.19 -15.75
CA ILE A 91 -12.27 0.35 -14.84
C ILE A 91 -11.59 -1.02 -14.66
N LYS A 92 -11.15 -1.67 -15.75
CA LYS A 92 -10.41 -2.95 -15.67
C LYS A 92 -9.19 -2.86 -14.77
N ASN A 93 -8.44 -1.76 -14.87
CA ASN A 93 -7.25 -1.53 -14.06
C ASN A 93 -7.61 -1.29 -12.59
N ALA A 94 -8.70 -0.56 -12.29
CA ALA A 94 -9.16 -0.38 -10.91
C ALA A 94 -9.47 -1.72 -10.23
N TYR A 95 -10.22 -2.60 -10.92
CA TYR A 95 -10.51 -3.94 -10.43
C TYR A 95 -9.24 -4.76 -10.21
N LEU A 96 -8.29 -4.71 -11.15
CA LEU A 96 -7.02 -5.43 -11.06
C LEU A 96 -6.18 -4.95 -9.87
N THR A 97 -5.99 -3.63 -9.71
CA THR A 97 -5.22 -3.04 -8.62
C THR A 97 -5.79 -3.44 -7.26
N ILE A 98 -7.10 -3.30 -7.06
CA ILE A 98 -7.76 -3.69 -5.80
C ILE A 98 -7.60 -5.19 -5.55
N PHE A 99 -7.80 -6.02 -6.58
CA PHE A 99 -7.70 -7.46 -6.44
C PHE A 99 -6.31 -7.93 -6.00
N GLU A 100 -5.27 -7.49 -6.71
CA GLU A 100 -3.88 -7.86 -6.42
C GLU A 100 -3.40 -7.24 -5.09
N THR A 101 -3.94 -6.08 -4.70
CA THR A 101 -3.65 -5.49 -3.38
C THR A 101 -4.17 -6.37 -2.25
N PHE A 102 -5.44 -6.79 -2.28
CA PHE A 102 -5.96 -7.69 -1.23
C PHE A 102 -5.25 -9.04 -1.22
N LYS A 103 -5.00 -9.62 -2.39
CA LYS A 103 -4.27 -10.89 -2.50
C LYS A 103 -2.86 -10.79 -1.92
N THR A 104 -2.18 -9.66 -2.10
CA THR A 104 -0.86 -9.44 -1.51
C THR A 104 -0.95 -9.16 -0.02
N TYR A 105 -1.88 -8.30 0.41
CA TYR A 105 -2.15 -7.99 1.81
C TYR A 105 -2.47 -9.23 2.65
N ASP A 106 -3.22 -10.18 2.10
CA ASP A 106 -3.60 -11.42 2.81
C ASP A 106 -2.36 -12.22 3.26
N LYS A 107 -1.21 -12.08 2.57
CA LYS A 107 0.08 -12.68 2.98
C LYS A 107 0.69 -12.02 4.22
N HIS A 108 0.29 -10.78 4.53
CA HIS A 108 0.79 -9.99 5.66
C HIS A 108 -0.16 -10.01 6.87
N ARG A 109 -1.39 -10.52 6.72
CA ARG A 109 -2.40 -10.56 7.79
C ARG A 109 -1.91 -11.20 9.07
N LYS A 110 -1.22 -12.36 8.96
CA LYS A 110 -0.69 -13.07 10.14
C LYS A 110 0.29 -12.19 10.90
N PHE A 111 1.24 -11.57 10.20
CA PHE A 111 2.21 -10.67 10.79
C PHE A 111 1.55 -9.50 11.52
N LEU A 112 0.58 -8.82 10.90
CA LEU A 112 -0.11 -7.70 11.55
C LEU A 112 -0.92 -8.14 12.77
N ASN A 113 -1.53 -9.33 12.71
CA ASN A 113 -2.22 -9.91 13.85
C ASN A 113 -1.26 -10.22 15.00
N ASP A 114 -0.09 -10.80 14.70
CA ASP A 114 0.92 -11.10 15.72
C ASP A 114 1.42 -9.79 16.37
N VAL A 115 1.69 -8.75 15.56
CA VAL A 115 2.06 -7.42 16.07
C VAL A 115 0.96 -6.84 16.97
N SER A 116 -0.32 -6.90 16.56
CA SER A 116 -1.43 -6.31 17.33
C SER A 116 -1.88 -7.15 18.53
N THR A 117 -1.44 -8.40 18.67
CA THR A 117 -1.88 -9.29 19.77
C THR A 117 -0.76 -9.59 20.75
N ILE A 118 0.49 -9.58 20.29
CA ILE A 118 1.68 -9.91 21.09
C ILE A 118 2.46 -8.64 21.43
N THR A 119 2.86 -7.86 20.41
CA THR A 119 3.77 -6.71 20.59
C THR A 119 3.05 -5.47 21.11
N TYR A 120 1.92 -5.13 20.50
CA TYR A 120 1.13 -3.94 20.82
C TYR A 120 -0.36 -4.31 20.98
N PRO A 121 -0.75 -4.98 22.09
CA PRO A 121 -2.12 -5.49 22.28
C PRO A 121 -3.22 -4.43 22.21
N PHE A 122 -2.90 -3.17 22.52
CA PHE A 122 -3.85 -2.06 22.46
C PHE A 122 -4.29 -1.72 21.01
N LEU A 123 -3.55 -2.16 19.99
CA LEU A 123 -3.89 -1.96 18.58
C LEU A 123 -4.81 -3.05 18.01
N LYS A 124 -5.20 -4.03 18.82
CA LYS A 124 -6.06 -5.13 18.39
C LYS A 124 -7.41 -4.65 17.84
N GLU A 125 -7.99 -3.64 18.47
CA GLU A 125 -9.28 -3.07 18.06
C GLU A 125 -9.16 -2.35 16.71
N GLU A 126 -8.14 -1.51 16.54
CA GLU A 126 -7.86 -0.83 15.26
C GLU A 126 -7.68 -1.83 14.10
N LEU A 127 -6.91 -2.91 14.30
CA LEU A 127 -6.76 -3.94 13.26
C LEU A 127 -8.06 -4.70 12.99
N TRP A 128 -8.89 -4.91 14.02
CA TRP A 128 -10.20 -5.55 13.86
C TRP A 128 -11.14 -4.68 13.02
N GLU A 129 -11.14 -3.36 13.22
CA GLU A 129 -11.91 -2.41 12.42
C GLU A 129 -11.49 -2.44 10.94
N VAL A 130 -10.18 -2.40 10.66
CA VAL A 130 -9.65 -2.55 9.29
C VAL A 130 -10.16 -3.85 8.66
N ASN A 131 -10.07 -4.97 9.38
CA ASN A 131 -10.53 -6.27 8.87
C ASN A 131 -12.03 -6.31 8.60
N ASN A 132 -12.83 -5.62 9.41
CA ASN A 132 -14.27 -5.50 9.19
C ASN A 132 -14.59 -4.67 7.94
N LEU A 133 -13.87 -3.57 7.71
CA LEU A 133 -14.02 -2.78 6.49
C LEU A 133 -13.69 -3.63 5.25
N ILE A 134 -12.59 -4.40 5.30
CA ILE A 134 -12.23 -5.33 4.23
C ILE A 134 -13.33 -6.36 3.99
N LYS A 135 -13.88 -6.98 5.04
CA LYS A 135 -14.97 -7.95 4.92
C LYS A 135 -16.22 -7.32 4.29
N LYS A 136 -16.62 -6.14 4.75
CA LYS A 136 -17.77 -5.40 4.19
C LYS A 136 -17.55 -5.08 2.72
N PHE A 137 -16.36 -4.62 2.36
CA PHE A 137 -15.97 -4.35 0.97
C PHE A 137 -16.06 -5.61 0.11
N LYS A 138 -15.39 -6.70 0.52
CA LYS A 138 -15.35 -7.96 -0.25
C LYS A 138 -16.77 -8.50 -0.50
N ASN A 139 -17.66 -8.37 0.49
CA ASN A 139 -19.07 -8.76 0.35
C ASN A 139 -19.84 -7.84 -0.61
N LYS A 140 -19.72 -6.51 -0.43
CA LYS A 140 -20.45 -5.51 -1.22
C LYS A 140 -20.11 -5.61 -2.70
N TYR A 141 -18.84 -5.74 -3.02
CA TYR A 141 -18.33 -5.77 -4.40
C TYR A 141 -18.05 -7.19 -4.90
N LYS A 142 -18.57 -8.22 -4.21
CA LYS A 142 -18.54 -9.63 -4.63
C LYS A 142 -17.14 -10.07 -5.06
N TYR A 143 -16.14 -9.77 -4.22
CA TYR A 143 -14.71 -9.94 -4.51
C TYR A 143 -14.37 -11.35 -5.03
N GLU A 144 -14.87 -12.39 -4.35
CA GLU A 144 -14.56 -13.78 -4.70
C GLU A 144 -15.24 -14.24 -6.00
N SER A 145 -16.48 -13.80 -6.26
CA SER A 145 -17.28 -14.31 -7.38
C SER A 145 -17.23 -13.46 -8.65
N GLU A 146 -17.12 -12.13 -8.54
CA GLU A 146 -17.15 -11.22 -9.69
C GLU A 146 -15.77 -10.62 -9.98
N MET A 147 -15.08 -10.05 -8.98
CA MET A 147 -13.76 -9.43 -9.21
C MET A 147 -12.72 -10.45 -9.64
N SER A 148 -12.74 -11.66 -9.06
CA SER A 148 -11.87 -12.76 -9.47
C SER A 148 -12.08 -13.15 -10.95
N VAL A 149 -13.33 -13.19 -11.41
CA VAL A 149 -13.68 -13.48 -12.81
C VAL A 149 -13.20 -12.37 -13.74
N ILE A 150 -13.40 -11.10 -13.36
CA ILE A 150 -12.92 -9.93 -14.10
C ILE A 150 -11.39 -9.99 -14.20
N ARG A 151 -10.69 -10.24 -13.09
CA ARG A 151 -9.23 -10.34 -13.07
C ARG A 151 -8.72 -11.44 -13.99
N ASN A 152 -9.29 -12.65 -13.92
CA ASN A 152 -8.79 -13.80 -14.66
C ASN A 152 -9.09 -13.73 -16.17
N ASN A 153 -10.29 -13.25 -16.55
CA ASN A 153 -10.76 -13.35 -17.93
C ASN A 153 -10.66 -12.02 -18.70
N ILE A 154 -10.51 -10.89 -18.02
CA ILE A 154 -10.63 -9.56 -18.63
C ILE A 154 -9.33 -8.77 -18.47
N SER A 155 -8.79 -8.69 -17.24
CA SER A 155 -7.67 -7.79 -16.92
C SER A 155 -6.30 -8.47 -16.97
N GLY A 156 -6.18 -9.73 -16.54
CA GLY A 156 -4.90 -10.45 -16.47
C GLY A 156 -4.53 -11.21 -17.75
N HIS A 157 -5.53 -11.64 -18.52
CA HIS A 157 -5.36 -12.39 -19.77
C HIS A 157 -6.37 -11.93 -20.81
N ILE A 158 -6.01 -12.00 -22.10
CA ILE A 158 -6.98 -11.88 -23.19
C ILE A 158 -7.70 -13.23 -23.25
N SER A 159 -8.95 -13.27 -22.76
CA SER A 159 -9.79 -14.47 -22.83
C SER A 159 -9.95 -14.94 -24.28
N ASP A 160 -9.82 -16.24 -24.49
CA ASP A 160 -10.16 -16.94 -25.74
C ASP A 160 -11.68 -16.94 -25.99
N ASN A 161 -12.46 -16.84 -24.91
CA ASN A 161 -13.89 -16.60 -24.96
C ASN A 161 -14.21 -15.10 -25.10
N VAL A 162 -14.35 -14.65 -26.35
CA VAL A 162 -14.68 -13.25 -26.71
C VAL A 162 -16.05 -12.83 -26.18
N GLU A 163 -17.03 -13.74 -26.17
CA GLU A 163 -18.37 -13.46 -25.69
C GLU A 163 -18.37 -13.16 -24.19
N LEU A 164 -17.70 -14.00 -23.39
CA LEU A 164 -17.50 -13.75 -21.96
C LEU A 164 -16.78 -12.42 -21.73
N TYR A 165 -15.76 -12.13 -22.53
CA TYR A 165 -15.03 -10.87 -22.44
C TYR A 165 -15.97 -9.67 -22.65
N TYR A 166 -16.67 -9.65 -23.78
CA TYR A 166 -17.53 -8.54 -24.17
C TYR A 166 -18.70 -8.38 -23.20
N ASN A 167 -19.39 -9.46 -22.87
CA ASN A 167 -20.54 -9.45 -21.95
C ASN A 167 -20.17 -9.03 -20.52
N THR A 168 -18.90 -9.14 -20.13
CA THR A 168 -18.40 -8.64 -18.85
C THR A 168 -18.11 -7.14 -18.91
N ILE A 169 -17.37 -6.67 -19.92
CA ILE A 169 -16.98 -5.25 -20.01
C ILE A 169 -18.15 -4.31 -20.26
N ILE A 170 -19.20 -4.75 -20.99
CA ILE A 170 -20.38 -3.91 -21.24
C ILE A 170 -21.21 -3.64 -19.97
N LYS A 171 -20.99 -4.41 -18.90
CA LYS A 171 -21.64 -4.23 -17.61
C LYS A 171 -20.89 -3.27 -16.69
N PHE A 172 -19.72 -2.78 -17.11
CA PHE A 172 -18.95 -1.87 -16.28
C PHE A 172 -19.63 -0.52 -16.15
N ASP A 173 -19.85 -0.13 -14.90
CA ASP A 173 -20.40 1.17 -14.53
C ASP A 173 -19.32 2.03 -13.86
N ALA A 174 -19.13 3.23 -14.39
CA ALA A 174 -18.11 4.16 -13.91
C ALA A 174 -18.44 4.72 -12.51
N ASN A 175 -19.73 4.93 -12.19
CA ASN A 175 -20.16 5.44 -10.89
C ASN A 175 -19.98 4.37 -9.80
N GLU A 176 -20.37 3.13 -10.08
CA GLU A 176 -20.13 2.00 -9.17
C GLU A 176 -18.64 1.79 -8.96
N THR A 177 -17.83 1.90 -10.01
CA THR A 177 -16.37 1.84 -9.92
C THR A 177 -15.82 2.97 -9.06
N ALA A 178 -16.30 4.21 -9.21
CA ALA A 178 -15.87 5.32 -8.37
C ALA A 178 -16.21 5.07 -6.89
N LEU A 179 -17.41 4.57 -6.58
CA LEU A 179 -17.81 4.21 -5.21
C LEU A 179 -16.96 3.08 -4.64
N MET A 180 -16.59 2.11 -5.46
CA MET A 180 -15.66 1.03 -5.11
C MET A 180 -14.28 1.59 -4.77
N ILE A 181 -13.73 2.48 -5.60
CA ILE A 181 -12.44 3.12 -5.33
C ILE A 181 -12.48 3.89 -4.01
N VAL A 182 -13.52 4.70 -3.77
CA VAL A 182 -13.68 5.45 -2.51
C VAL A 182 -13.73 4.53 -1.29
N SER A 183 -14.52 3.45 -1.38
CA SER A 183 -14.63 2.47 -0.29
C SER A 183 -13.30 1.74 -0.02
N PHE A 184 -12.50 1.53 -1.07
CA PHE A 184 -11.16 0.95 -0.93
C PHE A 184 -10.16 1.94 -0.34
N LEU A 185 -10.20 3.21 -0.74
CA LEU A 185 -9.34 4.27 -0.18
C LEU A 185 -9.60 4.50 1.32
N GLU A 186 -10.84 4.31 1.78
CA GLU A 186 -11.16 4.32 3.21
C GLU A 186 -10.44 3.18 3.96
N ILE A 187 -10.43 1.97 3.40
CA ILE A 187 -9.70 0.84 3.97
C ILE A 187 -8.20 1.13 4.04
N THR A 188 -7.62 1.62 2.95
CA THR A 188 -6.18 1.88 2.89
C THR A 188 -5.76 3.01 3.82
N LEU A 189 -6.61 4.04 4.00
CA LEU A 189 -6.38 5.08 4.99
C LEU A 189 -6.34 4.51 6.42
N ASN A 190 -7.32 3.69 6.81
CA ASN A 190 -7.34 3.08 8.14
C ASN A 190 -6.15 2.14 8.36
N LEU A 191 -5.77 1.37 7.34
CA LEU A 191 -4.59 0.53 7.40
C LEU A 191 -3.30 1.37 7.52
N GLN A 192 -3.16 2.46 6.76
CA GLN A 192 -1.99 3.33 6.83
C GLN A 192 -1.88 4.02 8.19
N ASN A 193 -3.01 4.42 8.78
CA ASN A 193 -3.05 4.96 10.14
C ASN A 193 -2.57 3.93 11.16
N PHE A 194 -3.10 2.71 11.11
CA PHE A 194 -2.65 1.59 11.95
C PHE A 194 -1.13 1.35 11.85
N LEU A 195 -0.59 1.29 10.63
CA LEU A 195 0.86 1.13 10.41
C LEU A 195 1.66 2.30 10.98
N THR A 196 1.16 3.53 10.82
CA THR A 196 1.78 4.75 11.36
C THR A 196 1.79 4.72 12.88
N THR A 197 0.69 4.30 13.52
CA THR A 197 0.62 4.17 14.98
C THR A 197 1.68 3.20 15.50
N ILE A 198 1.95 2.09 14.80
CA ILE A 198 3.04 1.16 15.14
C ILE A 198 4.40 1.85 15.00
N LEU A 199 4.67 2.50 13.86
CA LEU A 199 5.94 3.18 13.60
C LEU A 199 6.21 4.34 14.58
N LEU A 200 5.17 4.91 15.18
CA LEU A 200 5.29 6.01 16.13
C LEU A 200 5.55 5.57 17.58
N GLN A 201 5.50 4.27 17.88
CA GLN A 201 5.76 3.76 19.22
C GLN A 201 7.15 4.17 19.74
N GLU A 202 7.20 4.75 20.93
CA GLU A 202 8.43 5.30 21.50
C GLU A 202 9.53 4.24 21.64
N GLN A 203 9.16 3.04 22.11
CA GLN A 203 10.09 1.94 22.25
C GLN A 203 10.70 1.53 20.89
N LEU A 204 9.87 1.43 19.85
CA LEU A 204 10.33 1.09 18.50
C LEU A 204 11.31 2.13 17.95
N LYS A 205 11.00 3.42 18.15
CA LYS A 205 11.88 4.54 17.75
C LYS A 205 13.22 4.46 18.47
N LYS A 206 13.20 4.30 19.80
CA LYS A 206 14.40 4.21 20.61
C LYS A 206 15.29 3.04 20.19
N ASP A 207 14.71 1.85 20.06
CA ASP A 207 15.46 0.65 19.66
C ASP A 207 16.06 0.80 18.25
N THR A 208 15.34 1.47 17.34
CA THR A 208 15.84 1.78 16.00
C THR A 208 16.98 2.80 16.05
N GLU A 209 16.85 3.86 16.86
CA GLU A 209 17.87 4.89 17.05
C GLU A 209 19.14 4.34 17.68
N ASP A 210 19.04 3.40 18.62
CA ASP A 210 20.19 2.74 19.25
C ASP A 210 21.01 1.97 18.21
N ILE A 211 20.36 1.21 17.32
CA ILE A 211 21.07 0.49 16.23
C ILE A 211 21.66 1.48 15.21
N ILE A 212 20.92 2.54 14.83
CA ILE A 212 21.44 3.56 13.92
C ILE A 212 22.62 4.31 14.55
N GLY A 213 22.59 4.57 15.85
CA GLY A 213 23.68 5.20 16.60
C GLY A 213 24.95 4.35 16.57
N LYS A 214 24.82 3.03 16.80
CA LYS A 214 25.91 2.07 16.61
C LYS A 214 26.43 2.08 15.17
N ALA A 215 25.53 2.04 14.19
CA ALA A 215 25.90 2.07 12.78
C ALA A 215 26.71 3.33 12.44
N ARG A 216 26.30 4.50 12.94
CA ARG A 216 27.03 5.77 12.74
C ARG A 216 28.42 5.76 13.35
N PHE A 217 28.58 5.12 14.50
CA PHE A 217 29.89 5.00 15.16
C PHE A 217 30.84 4.10 14.35
N GLU A 218 30.34 2.96 13.86
CA GLU A 218 31.15 1.96 13.15
C GLU A 218 31.35 2.26 11.65
N MET A 219 30.48 3.06 11.04
CA MET A 219 30.43 3.28 9.59
C MET A 219 30.63 4.76 9.24
N TYR A 220 31.88 5.14 9.01
CA TYR A 220 32.30 6.55 8.77
C TYR A 220 31.63 7.22 7.55
N ASP A 221 31.07 6.45 6.61
CA ASP A 221 30.39 6.95 5.41
C ASP A 221 28.85 6.93 5.49
N LEU A 222 28.27 6.44 6.59
CA LEU A 222 26.83 6.24 6.72
C LEU A 222 26.06 7.54 6.52
N ASP A 223 26.53 8.66 7.08
CA ASP A 223 25.88 9.96 6.91
C ASP A 223 25.98 10.48 5.47
N LYS A 224 27.05 10.15 4.73
CA LYS A 224 27.11 10.46 3.28
C LYS A 224 26.07 9.64 2.52
N LYS A 225 25.89 8.38 2.87
CA LYS A 225 24.89 7.50 2.23
C LYS A 225 23.47 7.95 2.55
N ILE A 226 23.16 8.26 3.82
CA ILE A 226 21.88 8.83 4.25
C ILE A 226 21.56 10.12 3.46
N ASN A 227 22.54 11.00 3.29
CA ASN A 227 22.35 12.24 2.53
C ASN A 227 22.22 12.01 1.02
N SER A 228 22.84 10.96 0.45
CA SER A 228 22.64 10.58 -0.96
C SER A 228 21.28 9.94 -1.24
N LEU A 229 20.56 9.55 -0.19
CA LEU A 229 19.19 9.07 -0.26
C LEU A 229 18.17 10.23 -0.15
N LYS A 230 18.56 11.49 -0.02
CA LYS A 230 17.63 12.64 -0.11
C LYS A 230 17.37 12.97 -1.57
#